data_AF-A0A2E4W554-F1
#
_entry.id   AF-A0A2E4W554-F1
#
_cell.length_a   1.000
_cell.length_b   1.000
_cell.length_c   1.000
_cell.angle_alpha   90.00
_cell.angle_beta   90.00
_cell.angle_gamma   90.00
#
_symmetry.space_group_name_H-M   'P 1'
#
loop_
_entity.id
_entity.type
_entity.pdbx_description
1 polymer ?
#
loop_
_entity_poly.entity_id
_entity_poly.type
_entity_poly.pdbx_seq_one_letter_code
_entity_poly.pdbx_strand_id
1 'polypeptide(L)'
;MSVYFISKDTGDTLLIGGQESVSGADTYGGIGPFPRYSISREDIRTTDGTYINTKYMINVTGTAVLKSTNDQDMLTAGQRQSRVQGEALIKMQFNRTKWPMHGAGKLEIQPYGGLANGIVFNDARLTTMELPEQTEESAGVQNLEYSFSFEAYQDSSGAGANAGADSPPVTPEYLLSSAEESWELSPNEGVVAFLNNDMDGNLYNAFQLTHTLSATGLKKFASGPALDTDGDAWKQAVKWVGSKLIDDPNVGIDEDIMGNVAASTFSPFYMDTDSTNLGYNLASNYKAYNHVRTVSSDKAAGSYNVTDTWLVSDQNQYVTHDVDFSVETGQEAPANTITANGTIQGLSINNPDTNTSDKYANALAVLDSVLASVYNASNVVYVASGFAGTLRTVENSRSVSHSKGAGTITWSITHDDFVVTCADALSESVQITDDNADGSNQVVAIIGVIGNGSMGPVMQDMGATGEKKRTMSVDIVMPKDKRGTKPSCGPTFESSYKPLAPDGRDGPFQQSKTETWSPTTGAYNLSMSWVYN
;
A
#
# COMPACT_ATOMS: atom_id res chain seq x y z
N MET A 1 -56.00 12.15 21.75
CA MET A 1 -54.90 12.12 20.78
C MET A 1 -53.96 13.21 21.25
N SER A 2 -52.70 12.91 21.54
CA SER A 2 -51.78 13.84 22.19
C SER A 2 -50.37 13.67 21.64
N VAL A 3 -49.59 14.75 21.66
CA VAL A 3 -48.22 14.74 21.15
C VAL A 3 -47.26 15.10 22.28
N TYR A 4 -46.30 14.21 22.52
CA TYR A 4 -45.26 14.37 23.54
C TYR A 4 -43.89 14.36 22.90
N PHE A 5 -43.03 15.26 23.36
CA PHE A 5 -41.60 15.20 23.09
C PHE A 5 -40.86 15.00 24.40
N ILE A 6 -40.21 13.84 24.56
CA ILE A 6 -39.46 13.49 25.77
C ILE A 6 -37.98 13.73 25.49
N SER A 7 -37.37 14.67 26.20
CA SER A 7 -35.95 14.95 26.13
C SER A 7 -35.15 13.75 26.66
N LYS A 8 -34.18 13.24 25.91
CA LYS A 8 -33.29 12.18 26.45
C LYS A 8 -32.19 12.71 27.35
N ASP A 9 -31.87 14.00 27.25
CA ASP A 9 -30.84 14.64 28.06
C ASP A 9 -31.30 14.90 29.50
N THR A 10 -32.58 15.23 29.67
CA THR A 10 -33.17 15.60 30.96
C THR A 10 -34.24 14.62 31.44
N GLY A 11 -34.84 13.84 30.55
CA GLY A 11 -36.02 13.02 30.85
C GLY A 11 -37.33 13.81 30.89
N ASP A 12 -37.27 15.14 30.77
CA ASP A 12 -38.44 16.00 30.81
C ASP A 12 -39.35 15.73 29.61
N THR A 13 -40.66 15.87 29.82
CA THR A 13 -41.66 15.67 28.78
C THR A 13 -42.31 16.99 28.40
N LEU A 14 -42.24 17.36 27.12
CA LEU A 14 -42.97 18.48 26.55
C LEU A 14 -44.28 17.97 25.95
N LEU A 15 -45.41 18.33 26.56
CA LEU A 15 -46.74 18.21 25.95
C LEU A 15 -46.91 19.32 24.92
N ILE A 16 -47.06 18.94 23.66
CA ILE A 16 -47.23 19.88 22.54
C ILE A 16 -48.71 20.25 22.38
N GLY A 17 -49.63 19.30 22.57
CA GLY A 17 -51.08 19.52 22.60
C GLY A 17 -51.90 18.22 22.69
N GLY A 18 -53.23 18.35 22.70
CA GLY A 18 -54.17 17.22 22.64
C GLY A 18 -54.60 16.62 23.99
N GLN A 19 -54.27 17.27 25.10
CA GLN A 19 -54.82 16.95 26.43
C GLN A 19 -55.41 18.19 27.11
N GLU A 20 -56.29 17.97 28.07
CA GLU A 20 -56.96 18.99 28.90
C GLU A 20 -56.19 19.33 30.19
N SER A 21 -55.15 18.56 30.52
CA SER A 21 -54.27 18.78 31.67
C SER A 21 -52.87 18.28 31.36
N VAL A 22 -51.88 18.86 32.05
CA VAL A 22 -50.53 18.32 32.13
C VAL A 22 -50.44 17.51 33.42
N SER A 23 -50.12 16.22 33.33
CA SER A 23 -50.03 15.32 34.50
C SER A 23 -48.61 14.77 34.64
N GLY A 24 -47.97 14.97 35.80
CA GLY A 24 -46.60 14.55 36.07
C GLY A 24 -45.73 15.70 36.56
N ALA A 25 -44.78 15.42 37.45
CA ALA A 25 -43.91 16.45 38.03
C ALA A 25 -42.92 17.04 37.01
N ASP A 26 -42.53 16.24 36.00
CA ASP A 26 -41.51 16.57 35.00
C ASP A 26 -42.12 16.75 33.59
N THR A 27 -43.41 17.09 33.53
CA THR A 27 -44.12 17.36 32.27
C THR A 27 -44.45 18.84 32.16
N TYR A 28 -44.07 19.44 31.04
CA TYR A 28 -44.19 20.86 30.74
C TYR A 28 -44.96 21.05 29.42
N GLY A 29 -45.48 22.24 29.15
CA GLY A 29 -46.06 22.57 27.84
C GLY A 29 -47.56 22.84 27.84
N GLY A 30 -48.09 22.94 26.62
CA GLY A 30 -49.36 23.60 26.34
C GLY A 30 -50.54 22.63 26.26
N ILE A 31 -51.61 22.99 26.96
CA ILE A 31 -52.93 22.36 26.84
C ILE A 31 -53.58 22.91 25.57
N GLY A 32 -54.33 22.10 24.84
CA GLY A 32 -54.71 22.48 23.48
C GLY A 32 -55.67 21.50 22.82
N PRO A 33 -56.49 21.97 21.85
CA PRO A 33 -57.07 21.07 20.86
C PRO A 33 -55.96 20.22 20.20
N PHE A 34 -56.39 19.16 19.52
CA PHE A 34 -55.45 18.25 18.90
C PHE A 34 -54.59 18.96 17.83
N PRO A 35 -53.24 18.90 17.92
CA PRO A 35 -52.38 19.46 16.89
C PRO A 35 -52.53 18.69 15.57
N ARG A 36 -52.41 19.40 14.46
CA ARG A 36 -52.21 18.79 13.15
C ARG A 36 -50.75 18.38 13.03
N TYR A 37 -50.49 17.21 12.47
CA TYR A 37 -49.15 16.78 12.16
C TYR A 37 -49.05 16.35 10.70
N SER A 38 -47.86 16.52 10.12
CA SER A 38 -47.48 15.99 8.81
C SER A 38 -46.15 15.29 8.95
N ILE A 39 -46.03 14.09 8.39
CA ILE A 39 -44.81 13.30 8.39
C ILE A 39 -44.43 13.11 6.92
N SER A 40 -43.28 13.62 6.51
CA SER A 40 -42.69 13.31 5.21
C SER A 40 -41.51 12.36 5.38
N ARG A 41 -41.41 11.42 4.45
CA ARG A 41 -40.39 10.36 4.42
C ARG A 41 -39.42 10.63 3.27
N GLU A 42 -38.13 10.55 3.55
CA GLU A 42 -37.05 10.61 2.57
C GLU A 42 -36.16 9.38 2.74
N ASP A 43 -36.04 8.56 1.69
CA ASP A 43 -35.16 7.40 1.71
C ASP A 43 -33.74 7.82 1.33
N ILE A 44 -32.79 7.54 2.22
CA ILE A 44 -31.36 7.73 2.02
C ILE A 44 -30.84 6.52 1.25
N ARG A 45 -30.21 6.78 0.12
CA ARG A 45 -29.62 5.77 -0.76
C ARG A 45 -28.15 6.09 -1.03
N THR A 46 -27.36 5.07 -1.26
CA THR A 46 -26.00 5.16 -1.79
C THR A 46 -26.01 5.55 -3.27
N THR A 47 -24.83 5.86 -3.82
CA THR A 47 -24.66 6.27 -5.22
C THR A 47 -25.13 5.20 -6.23
N ASP A 48 -25.02 3.92 -5.87
CA ASP A 48 -25.52 2.77 -6.64
C ASP A 48 -27.05 2.57 -6.53
N GLY A 49 -27.73 3.34 -5.67
CA GLY A 49 -29.18 3.29 -5.44
C GLY A 49 -29.62 2.34 -4.32
N THR A 50 -28.69 1.67 -3.64
CA THR A 50 -28.97 0.78 -2.50
C THR A 50 -29.54 1.57 -1.32
N TYR A 51 -30.58 1.03 -0.68
CA TYR A 51 -31.23 1.69 0.46
C TYR A 51 -30.38 1.57 1.73
N ILE A 52 -30.04 2.71 2.33
CA ILE A 52 -29.27 2.78 3.58
C ILE A 52 -30.21 2.91 4.78
N ASN A 53 -31.06 3.94 4.75
CA ASN A 53 -31.86 4.36 5.88
C ASN A 53 -32.98 5.31 5.43
N THR A 54 -33.88 5.69 6.34
CA THR A 54 -34.95 6.66 6.07
C THR A 54 -34.82 7.83 7.03
N LYS A 55 -34.97 9.05 6.49
CA LYS A 55 -35.15 10.27 7.26
C LYS A 55 -36.64 10.66 7.28
N TYR A 56 -37.14 10.94 8.48
CA TYR A 56 -38.49 11.45 8.71
C TYR A 56 -38.43 12.91 9.12
N MET A 57 -39.20 13.76 8.43
CA MET A 57 -39.44 15.14 8.84
C MET A 57 -40.87 15.23 9.37
N ILE A 58 -41.02 15.59 10.64
CA ILE A 58 -42.31 15.67 11.33
C ILE A 58 -42.60 17.12 11.69
N ASN A 59 -43.64 17.69 11.10
CA ASN A 59 -44.11 19.03 11.45
C ASN A 59 -45.40 18.92 12.26
N VAL A 60 -45.43 19.53 13.44
CA VAL A 60 -46.58 19.57 14.35
C VAL A 60 -47.02 21.01 14.51
N THR A 61 -48.23 21.31 14.04
CA THR A 61 -48.84 22.64 14.12
C THR A 61 -50.09 22.58 14.97
N GLY A 62 -50.35 23.60 15.78
CA GLY A 62 -51.55 23.61 16.60
C GLY A 62 -51.76 24.91 17.33
N THR A 63 -52.80 24.94 18.14
CA THR A 63 -53.10 26.05 19.03
C THR A 63 -53.08 25.56 20.46
N ALA A 64 -52.41 26.30 21.34
CA ALA A 64 -52.47 26.09 22.77
C ALA A 64 -53.54 26.99 23.34
N VAL A 65 -54.40 26.43 24.19
CA VAL A 65 -55.42 27.15 24.96
C VAL A 65 -55.01 27.24 26.42
N LEU A 66 -55.54 28.23 27.11
CA LEU A 66 -55.35 28.38 28.55
C LEU A 66 -55.96 27.19 29.32
N LYS A 67 -55.29 26.75 30.38
CA LYS A 67 -55.76 25.66 31.26
C LYS A 67 -57.10 26.07 31.90
N SER A 68 -58.11 25.21 31.83
CA SER A 68 -59.46 25.47 32.37
C SER A 68 -59.50 25.61 33.89
N THR A 69 -58.49 25.07 34.59
CA THR A 69 -58.38 25.07 36.06
C THR A 69 -57.63 26.27 36.63
N ASN A 70 -57.11 27.17 35.79
CA ASN A 70 -56.42 28.36 36.27
C ASN A 70 -57.46 29.45 36.59
N ASP A 71 -57.45 29.96 37.82
CA ASP A 71 -58.20 31.17 38.20
C ASP A 71 -57.70 32.35 37.34
N GLN A 72 -58.45 32.66 36.27
CA GLN A 72 -58.11 33.70 35.31
C GLN A 72 -59.34 34.55 35.06
N ASP A 73 -59.28 35.80 35.50
CA ASP A 73 -60.36 36.75 35.30
C ASP A 73 -60.13 37.55 34.01
N MET A 74 -61.10 37.50 33.10
CA MET A 74 -61.09 38.29 31.87
C MET A 74 -61.21 39.80 32.13
N LEU A 75 -61.65 40.18 33.33
CA LEU A 75 -61.84 41.57 33.75
C LEU A 75 -60.58 42.15 34.41
N THR A 76 -59.59 41.33 34.74
CA THR A 76 -58.34 41.80 35.35
C THR A 76 -57.26 41.95 34.28
N ALA A 77 -56.84 43.21 34.05
CA ALA A 77 -55.85 43.56 33.03
C ALA A 77 -54.55 42.76 33.19
N GLY A 78 -54.05 42.21 32.07
CA GLY A 78 -52.73 41.57 31.98
C GLY A 78 -52.61 40.13 32.49
N GLN A 79 -53.58 39.62 33.26
CA GLN A 79 -53.48 38.25 33.82
C GLN A 79 -53.42 37.18 32.73
N ARG A 80 -54.31 37.26 31.74
CA ARG A 80 -54.38 36.26 30.65
C ARG A 80 -53.17 36.35 29.72
N GLN A 81 -52.75 37.57 29.37
CA GLN A 81 -51.59 37.81 28.52
C GLN A 81 -50.30 37.26 29.15
N SER A 82 -50.08 37.51 30.44
CA SER A 82 -48.92 36.99 31.17
C SER A 82 -48.87 35.45 31.19
N ARG A 83 -50.03 34.78 31.24
CA ARG A 83 -50.10 33.31 31.19
C ARG A 83 -49.85 32.74 29.80
N VAL A 84 -50.43 33.33 28.76
CA VAL A 84 -50.15 32.91 27.37
C VAL A 84 -48.65 33.07 27.06
N GLN A 85 -48.05 34.18 27.47
CA GLN A 85 -46.60 34.40 27.36
C GLN A 85 -45.78 33.43 28.22
N GLY A 86 -46.26 33.07 29.41
CA GLY A 86 -45.64 32.05 30.26
C GLY A 86 -45.60 30.67 29.61
N GLU A 87 -46.68 30.25 28.96
CA GLU A 87 -46.74 28.98 28.20
C GLU A 87 -45.79 29.02 26.97
N ALA A 88 -45.72 30.16 26.28
CA ALA A 88 -44.74 30.37 25.21
C ALA A 88 -43.29 30.27 25.73
N LEU A 89 -42.99 30.87 26.87
CA LEU A 89 -41.68 30.81 27.54
C LEU A 89 -41.30 29.38 27.94
N ILE A 90 -42.22 28.60 28.51
CA ILE A 90 -41.98 27.20 28.88
C ILE A 90 -41.61 26.37 27.65
N LYS A 91 -42.34 26.55 26.53
CA LYS A 91 -42.03 25.90 25.25
C LYS A 91 -40.66 26.34 24.70
N MET A 92 -40.38 27.64 24.70
CA MET A 92 -39.10 28.20 24.23
C MET A 92 -37.88 27.82 25.08
N GLN A 93 -38.07 27.61 26.38
CA GLN A 93 -36.99 27.31 27.32
C GLN A 93 -36.80 25.81 27.57
N PHE A 94 -37.64 24.96 26.98
CA PHE A 94 -37.56 23.51 27.13
C PHE A 94 -36.18 23.00 26.69
N ASN A 95 -35.44 22.42 27.65
CA ASN A 95 -34.13 21.80 27.44
C ASN A 95 -33.02 22.69 26.85
N ARG A 96 -33.04 24.01 27.08
CA ARG A 96 -32.01 24.96 26.60
C ARG A 96 -30.63 24.80 27.29
N THR A 97 -30.44 23.78 28.12
CA THR A 97 -29.29 23.67 29.03
C THR A 97 -28.04 23.05 28.42
N LYS A 98 -28.08 22.48 27.20
CA LYS A 98 -26.92 21.92 26.51
C LYS A 98 -26.98 22.18 25.00
N TRP A 99 -25.84 22.55 24.39
CA TRP A 99 -25.73 22.71 22.93
C TRP A 99 -25.40 21.35 22.29
N PRO A 100 -26.04 20.95 21.17
CA PRO A 100 -27.12 21.62 20.45
C PRO A 100 -28.43 21.68 21.28
N MET A 101 -29.08 22.86 21.28
CA MET A 101 -30.08 23.32 22.27
C MET A 101 -31.34 22.48 22.44
N HIS A 102 -31.55 21.42 21.65
CA HIS A 102 -32.62 20.44 21.82
C HIS A 102 -32.12 19.08 21.30
N GLY A 103 -31.31 18.38 22.10
CA GLY A 103 -30.75 17.07 21.77
C GLY A 103 -31.78 16.03 21.31
N ALA A 104 -31.32 14.83 20.95
CA ALA A 104 -32.22 13.76 20.52
C ALA A 104 -33.23 13.41 21.64
N GLY A 105 -34.47 13.21 21.25
CA GLY A 105 -35.63 12.97 22.10
C GLY A 105 -36.47 11.79 21.60
N LYS A 106 -37.47 11.41 22.37
CA LYS A 106 -38.53 10.50 21.92
C LYS A 106 -39.76 11.34 21.58
N LEU A 107 -40.22 11.31 20.32
CA LEU A 107 -41.48 11.91 19.90
C LEU A 107 -42.55 10.83 19.88
N GLU A 108 -43.68 11.09 20.55
CA GLU A 108 -44.79 10.16 20.65
C GLU A 108 -46.10 10.87 20.28
N ILE A 109 -46.78 10.36 19.25
CA ILE A 109 -48.10 10.82 18.81
C ILE A 109 -49.10 9.72 19.16
N GLN A 110 -49.84 9.93 20.24
CA GLN A 110 -50.84 8.97 20.72
C GLN A 110 -52.17 9.18 20.01
N PRO A 111 -52.86 8.11 19.55
CA PRO A 111 -54.15 8.18 18.87
C PRO A 111 -55.29 8.65 19.79
N TYR A 112 -56.44 8.99 19.21
CA TYR A 112 -57.63 9.33 20.00
C TYR A 112 -58.20 8.09 20.72
N GLY A 113 -58.64 8.25 21.97
CA GLY A 113 -59.33 7.18 22.72
C GLY A 113 -58.45 6.07 23.31
N GLY A 114 -57.12 6.26 23.40
CA GLY A 114 -56.23 5.27 24.04
C GLY A 114 -55.98 4.01 23.21
N LEU A 115 -56.19 4.08 21.90
CA LEU A 115 -55.88 2.99 20.98
C LEU A 115 -54.37 2.71 20.94
N ALA A 116 -53.99 1.46 20.66
CA ALA A 116 -52.59 1.01 20.70
C ALA A 116 -51.70 1.53 19.55
N ASN A 117 -52.27 2.21 18.55
CA ASN A 117 -51.58 2.63 17.32
C ASN A 117 -50.89 4.01 17.48
N GLY A 118 -49.97 4.12 18.44
CA GLY A 118 -49.12 5.30 18.62
C GLY A 118 -48.01 5.37 17.56
N ILE A 119 -47.78 6.56 17.01
CA ILE A 119 -46.59 6.82 16.17
C ILE A 119 -45.46 7.21 17.12
N VAL A 120 -44.33 6.51 17.04
CA VAL A 120 -43.20 6.70 17.97
C VAL A 120 -41.91 6.85 17.19
N PHE A 121 -41.20 7.94 17.44
CA PHE A 121 -39.84 8.14 16.94
C PHE A 121 -38.87 8.19 18.12
N ASN A 122 -37.92 7.26 18.18
CA ASN A 122 -37.02 7.13 19.33
C ASN A 122 -35.83 8.10 19.28
N ASP A 123 -35.59 8.77 18.16
CA ASP A 123 -34.42 9.62 17.93
C ASP A 123 -34.79 11.00 17.39
N ALA A 124 -36.04 11.42 17.59
CA ALA A 124 -36.55 12.70 17.12
C ALA A 124 -35.74 13.86 17.68
N ARG A 125 -35.29 14.76 16.82
CA ARG A 125 -34.57 15.97 17.17
C ARG A 125 -35.36 17.18 16.74
N LEU A 126 -35.63 18.09 17.67
CA LEU A 126 -36.32 19.35 17.38
C LEU A 126 -35.38 20.26 16.57
N THR A 127 -35.72 20.51 15.30
CA THR A 127 -34.93 21.36 14.40
C THR A 127 -35.34 22.82 14.49
N THR A 128 -36.66 23.07 14.51
CA THR A 128 -37.22 24.43 14.58
C THR A 128 -38.46 24.45 15.44
N MET A 129 -38.67 25.57 16.12
CA MET A 129 -39.88 25.88 16.87
C MET A 129 -40.26 27.32 16.57
N GLU A 130 -41.47 27.52 16.08
CA GLU A 130 -42.02 28.84 15.79
C GLU A 130 -43.28 29.05 16.64
N LEU A 131 -43.29 30.20 17.31
CA LEU A 131 -44.40 30.67 18.11
C LEU A 131 -44.68 32.10 17.63
N PRO A 132 -45.61 32.30 16.68
CA PRO A 132 -45.89 33.62 16.13
C PRO A 132 -46.26 34.61 17.23
N GLU A 133 -45.79 35.85 17.08
CA GLU A 133 -46.10 36.93 18.01
C GLU A 133 -47.60 37.26 17.94
N GLN A 134 -48.22 37.52 19.10
CA GLN A 134 -49.61 37.95 19.13
C GLN A 134 -49.70 39.40 18.64
N THR A 135 -50.41 39.61 17.53
CA THR A 135 -50.65 40.96 16.97
C THR A 135 -51.77 41.67 17.74
N GLU A 136 -51.82 43.01 17.66
CA GLU A 136 -52.86 43.81 18.33
C GLU A 136 -54.29 43.43 17.88
N GLU A 137 -54.44 42.90 16.67
CA GLU A 137 -55.71 42.37 16.11
C GLU A 137 -56.21 41.12 16.86
N SER A 138 -55.34 40.41 17.56
CA SER A 138 -55.72 39.25 18.37
C SER A 138 -56.44 39.64 19.66
N ALA A 139 -56.51 40.93 20.04
CA ALA A 139 -57.40 41.51 21.07
C ALA A 139 -57.68 40.65 22.33
N GLY A 140 -56.68 39.93 22.85
CA GLY A 140 -56.84 39.07 24.03
C GLY A 140 -57.49 37.69 23.77
N VAL A 141 -57.50 37.22 22.52
CA VAL A 141 -57.92 35.86 22.15
C VAL A 141 -56.92 34.85 22.73
N GLN A 142 -57.50 33.79 23.30
CA GLN A 142 -56.90 32.87 24.28
C GLN A 142 -55.97 31.81 23.68
N ASN A 143 -55.59 31.97 22.42
CA ASN A 143 -54.97 30.92 21.62
C ASN A 143 -53.55 31.35 21.22
N LEU A 144 -52.58 30.49 21.50
CA LEU A 144 -51.20 30.62 21.03
C LEU A 144 -50.95 29.59 19.95
N GLU A 145 -50.76 30.03 18.71
CA GLU A 145 -50.36 29.12 17.64
C GLU A 145 -48.91 28.67 17.85
N TYR A 146 -48.62 27.44 17.43
CA TYR A 146 -47.27 26.88 17.51
C TYR A 146 -46.99 26.00 16.30
N SER A 147 -45.73 25.95 15.89
CA SER A 147 -45.20 25.03 14.88
C SER A 147 -43.89 24.44 15.40
N PHE A 148 -43.81 23.11 15.46
CA PHE A 148 -42.61 22.37 15.82
C PHE A 148 -42.19 21.49 14.65
N SER A 149 -40.92 21.52 14.26
CA SER A 149 -40.37 20.64 13.24
C SER A 149 -39.33 19.71 13.84
N PHE A 150 -39.46 18.42 13.60
CA PHE A 150 -38.56 17.38 14.08
C PHE A 150 -37.92 16.62 12.91
N GLU A 151 -36.68 16.20 13.09
CA GLU A 151 -36.02 15.19 12.26
C GLU A 151 -35.84 13.89 13.05
N ALA A 152 -36.11 12.73 12.45
CA ALA A 152 -35.94 11.41 13.07
C ALA A 152 -35.49 10.37 12.04
N TYR A 153 -34.84 9.30 12.48
CA TYR A 153 -34.40 8.18 11.63
C TYR A 153 -34.89 6.82 12.14
N GLN A 154 -35.35 6.73 13.39
CA GLN A 154 -35.89 5.51 13.99
C GLN A 154 -37.40 5.60 14.19
N ASP A 155 -38.16 4.99 13.28
CA ASP A 155 -39.58 4.72 13.47
C ASP A 155 -39.76 3.43 14.31
N SER A 156 -40.35 3.56 15.49
CA SER A 156 -40.70 2.47 16.40
C SER A 156 -42.20 2.40 16.68
N SER A 157 -43.00 3.01 15.80
CA SER A 157 -44.45 2.95 15.84
C SER A 157 -44.90 1.49 15.94
N GLY A 158 -45.78 1.19 16.89
CA GLY A 158 -46.32 -0.16 17.05
C GLY A 158 -46.92 -0.62 15.72
N ALA A 159 -46.73 -1.89 15.36
CA ALA A 159 -47.23 -2.51 14.13
C ALA A 159 -48.78 -2.52 14.11
N GLY A 160 -49.38 -1.35 13.93
CA GLY A 160 -50.80 -1.15 13.78
C GLY A 160 -51.16 -1.23 12.32
N ALA A 161 -51.28 -2.45 11.80
CA ALA A 161 -52.25 -2.90 10.79
C ALA A 161 -52.65 -1.98 9.61
N ASN A 162 -51.86 -0.99 9.21
CA ASN A 162 -52.02 -0.32 7.93
C ASN A 162 -51.35 -1.20 6.87
N ALA A 163 -52.01 -2.33 6.58
CA ALA A 163 -51.70 -3.28 5.52
C ALA A 163 -52.01 -2.70 4.13
N GLY A 164 -51.64 -1.44 3.90
CA GLY A 164 -51.63 -0.85 2.58
C GLY A 164 -50.39 -1.32 1.84
N ALA A 165 -50.50 -2.48 1.17
CA ALA A 165 -49.70 -3.08 0.07
C ALA A 165 -48.15 -3.04 0.08
N ASP A 166 -47.50 -2.10 0.74
CA ASP A 166 -46.05 -1.99 0.81
C ASP A 166 -45.57 -2.64 2.11
N SER A 167 -44.73 -3.66 1.98
CA SER A 167 -44.01 -4.24 3.12
C SER A 167 -43.39 -3.10 3.94
N PRO A 168 -43.51 -3.09 5.29
CA PRO A 168 -42.74 -2.15 6.09
C PRO A 168 -41.26 -2.29 5.69
N PRO A 169 -40.55 -1.18 5.46
CA PRO A 169 -39.13 -1.24 5.12
C PRO A 169 -38.42 -2.03 6.20
N VAL A 170 -37.67 -3.06 5.79
CA VAL A 170 -36.85 -3.85 6.70
C VAL A 170 -35.98 -2.88 7.48
N THR A 171 -36.06 -2.91 8.81
CA THR A 171 -35.24 -2.04 9.66
C THR A 171 -33.78 -2.32 9.34
N PRO A 172 -33.01 -1.32 8.89
CA PRO A 172 -31.62 -1.55 8.52
C PRO A 172 -30.83 -2.02 9.74
N GLU A 173 -29.94 -3.00 9.54
CA GLU A 173 -29.13 -3.59 10.61
C GLU A 173 -28.21 -2.54 11.27
N TYR A 174 -27.70 -1.61 10.45
CA TYR A 174 -26.83 -0.52 10.85
C TYR A 174 -27.52 0.82 10.59
N LEU A 175 -27.43 1.75 11.54
CA LEU A 175 -27.93 3.11 11.33
C LEU A 175 -26.83 4.00 10.78
N LEU A 176 -26.89 4.25 9.48
CA LEU A 176 -25.90 5.03 8.74
C LEU A 176 -26.58 6.23 8.07
N SER A 177 -25.83 7.32 7.92
CA SER A 177 -26.19 8.46 7.08
C SER A 177 -25.52 8.41 5.70
N SER A 178 -24.35 7.77 5.62
CA SER A 178 -23.64 7.50 4.38
C SER A 178 -22.81 6.24 4.51
N ALA A 179 -22.66 5.53 3.40
CA ALA A 179 -21.81 4.37 3.23
C ALA A 179 -21.22 4.42 1.81
N GLU A 180 -19.92 4.26 1.69
CA GLU A 180 -19.19 4.29 0.43
C GLU A 180 -18.18 3.13 0.41
N GLU A 181 -18.13 2.46 -0.73
CA GLU A 181 -17.16 1.41 -1.04
C GLU A 181 -16.58 1.69 -2.41
N SER A 182 -15.25 1.57 -2.53
CA SER A 182 -14.56 1.75 -3.81
C SER A 182 -13.41 0.77 -3.94
N TRP A 183 -13.25 0.27 -5.17
CA TRP A 183 -12.21 -0.63 -5.61
C TRP A 183 -11.44 0.00 -6.76
N GLU A 184 -10.12 0.01 -6.65
CA GLU A 184 -9.23 0.54 -7.69
C GLU A 184 -8.11 -0.47 -7.96
N LEU A 185 -7.96 -0.86 -9.23
CA LEU A 185 -6.86 -1.71 -9.69
C LEU A 185 -6.05 -0.93 -10.73
N SER A 186 -4.76 -0.73 -10.45
CA SER A 186 -3.85 -0.01 -11.32
C SER A 186 -2.55 -0.80 -11.53
N PRO A 187 -1.89 -0.66 -12.71
CA PRO A 187 -0.59 -1.27 -12.93
C PRO A 187 0.46 -0.57 -12.04
N ASN A 188 1.32 -1.36 -11.42
CA ASN A 188 2.45 -0.86 -10.64
C ASN A 188 3.68 -0.81 -11.55
N GLU A 189 3.79 0.27 -12.32
CA GLU A 189 4.85 0.44 -13.32
C GLU A 189 6.25 0.38 -12.67
N GLY A 190 7.18 -0.31 -13.32
CA GLY A 190 8.55 -0.49 -12.85
C GLY A 190 8.75 -1.60 -11.82
N VAL A 191 7.68 -2.27 -11.36
CA VAL A 191 7.78 -3.46 -10.50
C VAL A 191 7.40 -4.70 -11.30
N VAL A 192 8.37 -5.61 -11.46
CA VAL A 192 8.20 -6.85 -12.23
C VAL A 192 8.58 -8.09 -11.41
N ALA A 193 8.04 -9.23 -11.80
CA ALA A 193 8.49 -10.54 -11.34
C ALA A 193 8.97 -11.37 -12.53
N PHE A 194 10.05 -12.12 -12.33
CA PHE A 194 10.58 -13.05 -13.33
C PHE A 194 9.94 -14.41 -13.08
N LEU A 195 9.38 -15.04 -14.10
CA LEU A 195 8.78 -16.37 -13.94
C LEU A 195 9.82 -17.39 -13.46
N ASN A 196 9.47 -18.21 -12.47
CA ASN A 196 10.38 -19.16 -11.82
C ASN A 196 11.68 -18.56 -11.25
N ASN A 197 11.75 -17.23 -11.08
CA ASN A 197 12.96 -16.52 -10.67
C ASN A 197 14.12 -16.68 -11.65
N ASP A 198 13.78 -16.85 -12.93
CA ASP A 198 14.71 -16.94 -14.04
C ASP A 198 14.78 -15.59 -14.75
N MET A 199 15.94 -14.93 -14.68
CA MET A 199 16.15 -13.60 -15.27
C MET A 199 16.12 -13.60 -16.80
N ASP A 200 16.22 -14.76 -17.45
CA ASP A 200 16.01 -14.94 -18.88
C ASP A 200 14.54 -15.23 -19.25
N GLY A 201 13.69 -15.40 -18.24
CA GLY A 201 12.30 -15.78 -18.39
C GLY A 201 11.36 -14.63 -18.76
N ASN A 202 10.07 -14.96 -18.87
CA ASN A 202 9.03 -13.95 -19.10
C ASN A 202 8.86 -13.05 -17.87
N LEU A 203 8.66 -11.76 -18.14
CA LEU A 203 8.35 -10.74 -17.14
C LEU A 203 6.85 -10.68 -16.89
N TYR A 204 6.47 -10.58 -15.62
CA TYR A 204 5.10 -10.34 -15.18
C TYR A 204 5.01 -8.99 -14.50
N ASN A 205 4.04 -8.18 -14.91
CA ASN A 205 3.76 -6.89 -14.28
C ASN A 205 3.10 -7.12 -12.93
N ALA A 206 3.47 -6.31 -11.93
CA ALA A 206 2.73 -6.20 -10.69
C ALA A 206 1.61 -5.14 -10.82
N PHE A 207 0.58 -5.27 -10.00
CA PHE A 207 -0.53 -4.34 -9.91
C PHE A 207 -0.73 -3.90 -8.46
N GLN A 208 -1.30 -2.72 -8.27
CA GLN A 208 -1.76 -2.25 -6.98
C GLN A 208 -3.28 -2.32 -6.92
N LEU A 209 -3.80 -3.01 -5.92
CA LEU A 209 -5.22 -3.05 -5.62
C LEU A 209 -5.48 -2.25 -4.35
N THR A 210 -6.43 -1.33 -4.42
CA THR A 210 -6.87 -0.50 -3.29
C THR A 210 -8.36 -0.69 -3.06
N HIS A 211 -8.73 -0.97 -1.81
CA HIS A 211 -10.11 -1.02 -1.33
C HIS A 211 -10.30 0.06 -0.28
N THR A 212 -11.27 0.95 -0.50
CA THR A 212 -11.62 1.98 0.49
C THR A 212 -13.07 1.84 0.89
N LEU A 213 -13.28 1.70 2.20
CA LEU A 213 -14.57 1.65 2.86
C LEU A 213 -14.71 2.87 3.77
N SER A 214 -15.81 3.60 3.64
CA SER A 214 -16.11 4.77 4.46
C SER A 214 -17.57 4.78 4.87
N ALA A 215 -17.85 5.03 6.14
CA ALA A 215 -19.22 5.22 6.61
C ALA A 215 -19.32 6.28 7.69
N THR A 216 -20.46 6.95 7.72
CA THR A 216 -20.86 7.83 8.80
C THR A 216 -22.12 7.27 9.45
N GLY A 217 -22.01 6.95 10.75
CA GLY A 217 -23.11 6.36 11.50
C GLY A 217 -24.02 7.41 12.13
N LEU A 218 -25.22 6.97 12.50
CA LEU A 218 -26.18 7.71 13.29
C LEU A 218 -26.33 7.05 14.66
N LYS A 219 -26.75 7.83 15.66
CA LYS A 219 -26.94 7.30 17.01
C LYS A 219 -28.11 6.32 17.04
N LYS A 220 -27.88 5.12 17.55
CA LYS A 220 -28.92 4.11 17.77
C LYS A 220 -29.39 4.16 19.22
N PHE A 221 -30.68 4.41 19.40
CA PHE A 221 -31.28 4.45 20.72
C PHE A 221 -32.03 3.16 21.05
N ALA A 222 -32.02 2.79 22.33
CA ALA A 222 -32.90 1.76 22.86
C ALA A 222 -34.35 2.28 22.97
N SER A 223 -35.28 1.44 23.43
CA SER A 223 -36.69 1.83 23.69
C SER A 223 -36.87 2.93 24.74
N GLY A 224 -35.79 3.30 25.45
CA GLY A 224 -35.74 4.36 26.46
C GLY A 224 -34.85 5.56 26.08
N PRO A 225 -34.49 6.40 27.06
CA PRO A 225 -33.63 7.56 26.81
C PRO A 225 -32.15 7.20 26.60
N ALA A 226 -31.75 5.96 26.92
CA ALA A 226 -30.39 5.49 26.72
C ALA A 226 -30.09 5.14 25.25
N LEU A 227 -28.82 5.31 24.87
CA LEU A 227 -28.27 4.69 23.67
C LEU A 227 -28.30 3.16 23.82
N ASP A 228 -28.42 2.47 22.69
CA ASP A 228 -28.20 1.02 22.65
C ASP A 228 -26.72 0.70 22.99
N THR A 229 -26.39 -0.56 23.23
CA THR A 229 -25.01 -1.01 23.59
C THR A 229 -23.99 -0.64 22.49
N ASP A 230 -24.45 -0.65 21.24
CA ASP A 230 -23.75 -0.18 20.05
C ASP A 230 -24.24 1.19 19.55
N GLY A 231 -24.92 1.94 20.40
CA GLY A 231 -25.67 3.14 20.06
C GLY A 231 -24.86 4.36 19.64
N ASP A 232 -23.55 4.33 19.84
CA ASP A 232 -22.69 5.40 19.37
C ASP A 232 -22.64 5.41 17.83
N ALA A 233 -22.77 6.60 17.23
CA ALA A 233 -22.69 6.79 15.78
C ALA A 233 -21.44 6.13 15.16
N TRP A 234 -20.25 6.39 15.72
CA TRP A 234 -19.00 5.79 15.23
C TRP A 234 -18.98 4.26 15.34
N LYS A 235 -19.66 3.65 16.34
CA LYS A 235 -19.73 2.19 16.47
C LYS A 235 -20.60 1.56 15.39
N GLN A 236 -21.69 2.23 15.00
CA GLN A 236 -22.51 1.80 13.87
C GLN A 236 -21.68 1.78 12.57
N ALA A 237 -20.90 2.85 12.32
CA ALA A 237 -19.97 2.90 11.19
C ALA A 237 -18.91 1.79 11.26
N VAL A 238 -18.28 1.57 12.42
CA VAL A 238 -17.27 0.50 12.62
C VAL A 238 -17.83 -0.88 12.32
N LYS A 239 -19.03 -1.19 12.82
CA LYS A 239 -19.64 -2.50 12.60
C LYS A 239 -19.95 -2.73 11.12
N TRP A 240 -20.49 -1.72 10.45
CA TRP A 240 -20.75 -1.80 9.02
C TRP A 240 -19.46 -2.02 8.22
N VAL A 241 -18.43 -1.17 8.44
CA VAL A 241 -17.13 -1.34 7.77
C VAL A 241 -16.55 -2.71 8.07
N GLY A 242 -16.57 -3.14 9.34
CA GLY A 242 -16.07 -4.45 9.76
C GLY A 242 -16.79 -5.64 9.12
N SER A 243 -18.08 -5.51 8.79
CA SER A 243 -18.84 -6.54 8.07
C SER A 243 -18.46 -6.65 6.59
N LYS A 244 -17.82 -5.62 6.03
CA LYS A 244 -17.42 -5.52 4.62
C LYS A 244 -15.91 -5.64 4.40
N LEU A 245 -15.12 -5.75 5.47
CA LEU A 245 -13.70 -6.02 5.34
C LEU A 245 -13.49 -7.42 4.78
N ILE A 246 -12.57 -7.51 3.82
CA ILE A 246 -12.11 -8.77 3.27
C ILE A 246 -10.60 -8.91 3.50
N ASP A 247 -10.17 -10.15 3.74
CA ASP A 247 -8.75 -10.48 3.88
C ASP A 247 -8.16 -10.99 2.56
N ASP A 248 -8.98 -11.63 1.71
CA ASP A 248 -8.58 -12.13 0.40
C ASP A 248 -9.40 -11.46 -0.71
N PRO A 249 -8.79 -10.55 -1.51
CA PRO A 249 -9.46 -9.88 -2.61
C PRO A 249 -9.67 -10.74 -3.86
N ASN A 250 -9.20 -12.00 -3.87
CA ASN A 250 -9.45 -12.93 -4.99
C ASN A 250 -10.82 -13.63 -4.88
N VAL A 251 -11.61 -13.31 -3.86
CA VAL A 251 -12.96 -13.86 -3.68
C VAL A 251 -13.99 -12.95 -4.35
N GLY A 252 -14.96 -13.55 -5.03
CA GLY A 252 -16.09 -12.81 -5.60
C GLY A 252 -16.96 -12.20 -4.49
N ILE A 253 -17.37 -10.96 -4.68
CA ILE A 253 -18.28 -10.23 -3.81
C ILE A 253 -19.69 -10.37 -4.39
N ASP A 254 -20.51 -11.16 -3.71
CA ASP A 254 -21.89 -11.48 -4.10
C ASP A 254 -22.94 -10.63 -3.38
N GLU A 255 -22.50 -9.67 -2.58
CA GLU A 255 -23.35 -8.80 -1.77
C GLU A 255 -23.20 -7.33 -2.19
N ASP A 256 -24.29 -6.57 -2.12
CA ASP A 256 -24.25 -5.13 -2.24
C ASP A 256 -23.62 -4.47 -1.00
N ILE A 257 -23.50 -3.14 -1.05
CA ILE A 257 -22.93 -2.31 0.02
C ILE A 257 -23.66 -2.47 1.37
N MET A 258 -24.90 -2.97 1.39
CA MET A 258 -25.70 -3.20 2.59
C MET A 258 -25.88 -4.68 2.96
N GLY A 259 -25.25 -5.61 2.23
CA GLY A 259 -25.31 -7.06 2.53
C GLY A 259 -26.48 -7.80 1.88
N ASN A 260 -27.21 -7.17 0.96
CA ASN A 260 -28.21 -7.88 0.16
C ASN A 260 -27.52 -8.64 -0.97
N VAL A 261 -28.10 -9.76 -1.39
CA VAL A 261 -27.59 -10.53 -2.54
C VAL A 261 -27.60 -9.63 -3.78
N ALA A 262 -26.41 -9.39 -4.35
CA ALA A 262 -26.24 -8.60 -5.55
C ALA A 262 -26.76 -9.35 -6.78
N ALA A 263 -27.21 -8.62 -7.79
CA ALA A 263 -27.65 -9.21 -9.06
C ALA A 263 -26.50 -9.83 -9.88
N SER A 264 -25.25 -9.43 -9.57
CA SER A 264 -24.03 -9.87 -10.23
C SER A 264 -22.88 -9.94 -9.22
N THR A 265 -22.03 -10.94 -9.34
CA THR A 265 -20.78 -11.05 -8.59
C THR A 265 -19.76 -10.03 -9.11
N PHE A 266 -19.24 -9.18 -8.23
CA PHE A 266 -18.09 -8.34 -8.53
C PHE A 266 -16.80 -9.07 -8.10
N SER A 267 -15.77 -9.10 -8.95
CA SER A 267 -14.48 -9.69 -8.59
C SER A 267 -13.39 -8.61 -8.69
N PRO A 268 -12.69 -8.29 -7.58
CA PRO A 268 -11.64 -7.26 -7.60
C PRO A 268 -10.50 -7.54 -8.59
N PHE A 269 -10.26 -8.81 -8.92
CA PHE A 269 -9.23 -9.26 -9.86
C PHE A 269 -9.71 -9.27 -11.32
N TYR A 270 -10.98 -8.97 -11.54
CA TYR A 270 -11.62 -8.95 -12.85
C TYR A 270 -12.48 -7.68 -13.02
N MET A 271 -11.86 -6.63 -13.55
CA MET A 271 -12.40 -5.26 -13.60
C MET A 271 -13.18 -4.93 -14.89
N ASP A 272 -13.62 -5.93 -15.64
CA ASP A 272 -14.53 -5.79 -16.79
C ASP A 272 -15.23 -7.13 -17.00
N THR A 273 -16.55 -7.11 -17.21
CA THR A 273 -17.37 -8.33 -17.36
C THR A 273 -17.72 -8.61 -18.81
N ASP A 274 -17.46 -7.67 -19.72
CA ASP A 274 -17.75 -7.83 -21.14
C ASP A 274 -16.48 -8.16 -21.92
N SER A 275 -16.66 -8.77 -23.10
CA SER A 275 -15.59 -9.11 -24.07
C SER A 275 -14.80 -7.89 -24.62
N THR A 276 -14.96 -6.72 -24.01
CA THR A 276 -14.21 -5.52 -24.30
C THR A 276 -12.79 -5.63 -23.74
N ASN A 277 -11.80 -5.20 -24.52
CA ASN A 277 -10.39 -5.20 -24.12
C ASN A 277 -10.08 -4.02 -23.16
N LEU A 278 -11.00 -3.72 -22.23
CA LEU A 278 -10.95 -2.52 -21.39
C LEU A 278 -10.61 -2.84 -19.93
N GLY A 279 -10.81 -4.08 -19.47
CA GLY A 279 -10.47 -4.48 -18.10
C GLY A 279 -9.22 -5.34 -17.96
N TYR A 280 -8.82 -5.48 -16.70
CA TYR A 280 -7.80 -6.43 -16.28
C TYR A 280 -8.45 -7.77 -15.92
N ASN A 281 -7.82 -8.87 -16.36
CA ASN A 281 -8.18 -10.22 -15.93
C ASN A 281 -6.96 -10.87 -15.26
N LEU A 282 -6.95 -10.83 -13.93
CA LEU A 282 -5.86 -11.33 -13.10
C LEU A 282 -6.23 -12.63 -12.36
N ALA A 283 -7.48 -13.10 -12.48
CA ALA A 283 -8.06 -14.14 -11.63
C ALA A 283 -7.35 -15.51 -11.64
N SER A 284 -6.67 -15.88 -12.73
CA SER A 284 -6.10 -17.23 -12.87
C SER A 284 -4.62 -17.36 -12.49
N ASN A 285 -3.86 -16.27 -12.54
CA ASN A 285 -2.39 -16.31 -12.44
C ASN A 285 -1.84 -15.40 -11.35
N TYR A 286 -2.66 -14.57 -10.72
CA TYR A 286 -2.20 -13.59 -9.75
C TYR A 286 -2.72 -13.88 -8.35
N LYS A 287 -2.00 -13.35 -7.37
CA LYS A 287 -2.34 -13.38 -5.95
C LYS A 287 -2.02 -12.03 -5.32
N ALA A 288 -2.78 -11.67 -4.28
CA ALA A 288 -2.53 -10.49 -3.47
C ALA A 288 -1.45 -10.77 -2.41
N TYR A 289 -0.56 -9.80 -2.24
CA TYR A 289 0.55 -9.81 -1.28
C TYR A 289 0.64 -8.44 -0.59
N ASN A 290 1.44 -8.38 0.48
CA ASN A 290 1.76 -7.15 1.21
C ASN A 290 0.50 -6.37 1.62
N HIS A 291 -0.47 -7.04 2.24
CA HIS A 291 -1.68 -6.39 2.70
C HIS A 291 -1.34 -5.35 3.78
N VAL A 292 -1.65 -4.08 3.49
CA VAL A 292 -1.51 -2.97 4.43
C VAL A 292 -2.88 -2.33 4.64
N ARG A 293 -3.28 -2.25 5.91
CA ARG A 293 -4.53 -1.61 6.36
C ARG A 293 -4.25 -0.28 7.03
N THR A 294 -4.89 0.78 6.56
CA THR A 294 -4.89 2.09 7.21
C THR A 294 -6.29 2.39 7.74
N VAL A 295 -6.38 2.72 9.03
CA VAL A 295 -7.66 2.98 9.71
C VAL A 295 -7.70 4.43 10.18
N SER A 296 -8.81 5.11 9.88
CA SER A 296 -9.13 6.44 10.41
C SER A 296 -10.49 6.41 11.10
N SER A 297 -10.53 6.86 12.35
CA SER A 297 -11.75 6.88 13.16
C SER A 297 -11.99 8.27 13.73
N ASP A 298 -13.17 8.84 13.51
CA ASP A 298 -13.60 10.08 14.15
C ASP A 298 -14.84 9.82 15.00
N LYS A 299 -14.63 9.76 16.32
CA LYS A 299 -15.69 9.56 17.30
C LYS A 299 -16.65 10.75 17.38
N ALA A 300 -16.19 11.97 17.11
CA ALA A 300 -17.00 13.18 17.19
C ALA A 300 -17.89 13.34 15.96
N ALA A 301 -17.34 13.09 14.77
CA ALA A 301 -18.11 13.07 13.52
C ALA A 301 -18.97 11.81 13.38
N GLY A 302 -18.64 10.72 14.08
CA GLY A 302 -19.35 9.45 13.95
C GLY A 302 -18.93 8.65 12.71
N SER A 303 -17.76 8.96 12.13
CA SER A 303 -17.27 8.35 10.91
C SER A 303 -16.14 7.34 11.16
N TYR A 304 -16.05 6.36 10.28
CA TYR A 304 -15.01 5.35 10.27
C TYR A 304 -14.63 5.03 8.83
N ASN A 305 -13.32 5.03 8.54
CA ASN A 305 -12.78 4.79 7.22
C ASN A 305 -11.64 3.78 7.30
N VAL A 306 -11.65 2.80 6.41
CA VAL A 306 -10.58 1.83 6.24
C VAL A 306 -10.13 1.84 4.78
N THR A 307 -8.82 1.92 4.58
CA THR A 307 -8.20 1.76 3.27
C THR A 307 -7.25 0.58 3.34
N ASP A 308 -7.57 -0.47 2.59
CA ASP A 308 -6.74 -1.64 2.39
C ASP A 308 -6.01 -1.55 1.05
N THR A 309 -4.73 -1.91 1.07
CA THR A 309 -3.89 -1.93 -0.13
C THR A 309 -3.16 -3.27 -0.24
N TRP A 310 -3.14 -3.81 -1.44
CA TRP A 310 -2.42 -5.04 -1.78
C TRP A 310 -1.55 -4.82 -3.02
N LEU A 311 -0.41 -5.51 -3.04
CA LEU A 311 0.37 -5.72 -4.24
C LEU A 311 -0.06 -7.04 -4.88
N VAL A 312 -0.61 -6.98 -6.09
CA VAL A 312 -1.04 -8.16 -6.85
C VAL A 312 0.08 -8.55 -7.80
N SER A 313 0.62 -9.76 -7.63
CA SER A 313 1.73 -10.32 -8.43
C SER A 313 1.44 -11.76 -8.82
N ASP A 314 2.27 -12.39 -9.66
CA ASP A 314 2.11 -13.79 -10.05
C ASP A 314 2.01 -14.70 -8.83
N GLN A 315 1.03 -15.62 -8.83
CA GLN A 315 0.67 -16.45 -7.68
C GLN A 315 1.77 -17.42 -7.25
N ASN A 316 2.68 -17.78 -8.16
CA ASN A 316 3.80 -18.67 -7.87
C ASN A 316 5.05 -17.88 -7.45
N GLN A 317 4.95 -16.55 -7.36
CA GLN A 317 6.06 -15.68 -7.02
C GLN A 317 5.87 -14.97 -5.68
N TYR A 318 6.79 -15.26 -4.75
CA TYR A 318 6.85 -14.61 -3.44
C TYR A 318 7.86 -13.47 -3.40
N VAL A 319 8.34 -13.01 -4.55
CA VAL A 319 9.31 -11.92 -4.68
C VAL A 319 9.01 -11.06 -5.90
N THR A 320 9.45 -9.79 -5.85
CA THR A 320 9.60 -8.93 -7.03
C THR A 320 11.06 -8.61 -7.25
N HIS A 321 11.41 -8.31 -8.48
CA HIS A 321 12.78 -8.04 -8.90
C HIS A 321 12.88 -6.68 -9.55
N ASP A 322 14.00 -6.02 -9.30
CA ASP A 322 14.46 -4.88 -10.06
C ASP A 322 15.92 -5.14 -10.43
N VAL A 323 16.23 -5.15 -11.72
CA VAL A 323 17.54 -5.57 -12.24
C VAL A 323 17.98 -4.56 -13.29
N ASP A 324 19.23 -4.13 -13.14
CA ASP A 324 19.94 -3.28 -14.07
C ASP A 324 21.22 -3.98 -14.56
N PHE A 325 21.50 -3.84 -15.85
CA PHE A 325 22.72 -4.34 -16.47
C PHE A 325 23.50 -3.17 -17.06
N SER A 326 24.73 -2.99 -16.59
CA SER A 326 25.66 -1.98 -17.11
C SER A 326 26.83 -2.66 -17.80
N VAL A 327 27.06 -2.32 -19.07
CA VAL A 327 28.22 -2.77 -19.83
C VAL A 327 29.24 -1.63 -19.90
N GLU A 328 30.43 -1.88 -19.36
CA GLU A 328 31.55 -0.93 -19.36
C GLU A 328 32.59 -1.37 -20.40
N THR A 329 32.95 -0.43 -21.27
CA THR A 329 34.01 -0.61 -22.27
C THR A 329 35.06 0.47 -22.13
N GLY A 330 36.33 0.09 -22.06
CA GLY A 330 37.46 1.01 -22.11
C GLY A 330 38.40 0.63 -23.25
N GLN A 331 38.84 1.60 -24.06
CA GLN A 331 39.84 1.33 -25.11
C GLN A 331 41.20 0.88 -24.55
N GLU A 332 41.51 1.27 -23.31
CA GLU A 332 42.72 0.89 -22.58
C GLU A 332 42.49 -0.34 -21.68
N ALA A 333 41.23 -0.78 -21.52
CA ALA A 333 40.90 -1.92 -20.69
C ALA A 333 41.14 -3.21 -21.48
N PRO A 334 41.80 -4.22 -20.89
CA PRO A 334 42.10 -5.48 -21.58
C PRO A 334 40.86 -6.36 -21.81
N ALA A 335 39.72 -6.02 -21.20
CA ALA A 335 38.46 -6.75 -21.27
C ALA A 335 37.29 -5.77 -21.15
N ASN A 336 36.16 -6.11 -21.75
CA ASN A 336 34.88 -5.47 -21.45
C ASN A 336 34.27 -6.15 -20.22
N THR A 337 33.64 -5.35 -19.37
CA THR A 337 33.01 -5.82 -18.14
C THR A 337 31.53 -5.57 -18.19
N ILE A 338 30.74 -6.53 -17.73
CA ILE A 338 29.32 -6.33 -17.46
C ILE A 338 29.08 -6.46 -15.96
N THR A 339 28.35 -5.49 -15.42
CA THR A 339 27.91 -5.50 -14.03
C THR A 339 26.40 -5.63 -14.01
N ALA A 340 25.91 -6.73 -13.44
CA ALA A 340 24.51 -6.95 -13.16
C ALA A 340 24.25 -6.53 -11.71
N ASN A 341 23.37 -5.55 -11.52
CA ASN A 341 22.91 -5.10 -10.22
C ASN A 341 21.44 -5.44 -10.08
N GLY A 342 21.03 -5.95 -8.92
CA GLY A 342 19.62 -6.23 -8.71
C GLY A 342 19.18 -6.17 -7.26
N THR A 343 17.89 -5.98 -7.08
CA THR A 343 17.21 -6.09 -5.80
C THR A 343 16.12 -7.15 -5.89
N ILE A 344 16.05 -7.99 -4.85
CA ILE A 344 15.00 -8.97 -4.63
C ILE A 344 14.19 -8.46 -3.44
N GLN A 345 12.93 -8.12 -3.66
CA GLN A 345 12.01 -7.69 -2.63
C GLN A 345 11.05 -8.83 -2.30
N GLY A 346 11.10 -9.33 -1.07
CA GLY A 346 10.17 -10.35 -0.61
C GLY A 346 8.75 -9.81 -0.48
N LEU A 347 7.80 -10.63 -0.91
CA LEU A 347 6.36 -10.41 -0.78
C LEU A 347 5.83 -11.16 0.42
N SER A 348 4.94 -10.53 1.18
CA SER A 348 4.29 -11.13 2.35
C SER A 348 2.92 -11.65 2.00
N ILE A 349 2.56 -12.84 2.50
CA ILE A 349 1.20 -13.37 2.45
C ILE A 349 0.44 -13.17 3.77
N ASN A 350 1.06 -12.51 4.75
CA ASN A 350 0.46 -12.35 6.05
C ASN A 350 -0.59 -11.24 6.06
N ASN A 351 -1.64 -11.44 6.84
CA ASN A 351 -2.70 -10.45 7.06
C ASN A 351 -2.19 -9.27 7.92
N PRO A 352 -2.84 -8.10 7.83
CA PRO A 352 -2.44 -6.87 8.54
C PRO A 352 -2.49 -7.01 10.07
N ASP A 353 -3.24 -7.99 10.58
CA ASP A 353 -3.36 -8.25 12.02
C ASP A 353 -2.14 -9.00 12.60
N THR A 354 -1.20 -9.43 11.75
CA THR A 354 -0.01 -10.16 12.18
C THR A 354 1.19 -9.22 12.37
N ASN A 355 1.89 -9.38 13.49
CA ASN A 355 3.11 -8.61 13.78
C ASN A 355 4.39 -9.25 13.21
N THR A 356 4.24 -10.24 12.33
CA THR A 356 5.36 -11.02 11.77
C THR A 356 5.46 -10.80 10.27
N SER A 357 6.69 -10.66 9.78
CA SER A 357 6.98 -10.52 8.35
C SER A 357 7.77 -11.73 7.86
N ASP A 358 7.28 -12.35 6.80
CA ASP A 358 7.90 -13.44 6.04
C ASP A 358 8.70 -12.93 4.83
N LYS A 359 8.67 -11.62 4.53
CA LYS A 359 9.32 -11.01 3.37
C LYS A 359 10.79 -11.43 3.23
N TYR A 360 11.58 -11.33 4.30
CA TYR A 360 12.99 -11.70 4.25
C TYR A 360 13.21 -13.19 3.99
N ALA A 361 12.39 -14.07 4.58
CA ALA A 361 12.51 -15.51 4.38
C ALA A 361 12.19 -15.87 2.91
N ASN A 362 11.15 -15.26 2.35
CA ASN A 362 10.75 -15.44 0.95
C ASN A 362 11.84 -14.93 -0.01
N ALA A 363 12.43 -13.76 0.26
CA ALA A 363 13.56 -13.24 -0.53
C ALA A 363 14.80 -14.15 -0.46
N LEU A 364 15.11 -14.69 0.72
CA LEU A 364 16.27 -15.56 0.91
C LEU A 364 16.12 -16.91 0.20
N ALA A 365 14.90 -17.47 0.18
CA ALA A 365 14.63 -18.75 -0.47
C ALA A 365 14.88 -18.72 -1.99
N VAL A 366 14.74 -17.54 -2.60
CA VAL A 366 14.86 -17.35 -4.05
C VAL A 366 16.26 -16.92 -4.49
N LEU A 367 17.05 -16.36 -3.57
CA LEU A 367 18.37 -15.77 -3.88
C LEU A 367 19.28 -16.70 -4.70
N ASP A 368 19.43 -17.97 -4.30
CA ASP A 368 20.33 -18.89 -4.99
C ASP A 368 19.89 -19.18 -6.44
N SER A 369 18.57 -19.23 -6.70
CA SER A 369 18.02 -19.41 -8.05
C SER A 369 18.28 -18.19 -8.93
N VAL A 370 18.07 -16.99 -8.38
CA VAL A 370 18.32 -15.74 -9.12
C VAL A 370 19.78 -15.65 -9.50
N LEU A 371 20.69 -15.82 -8.53
CA LEU A 371 22.13 -15.73 -8.77
C LEU A 371 22.64 -16.78 -9.77
N ALA A 372 22.04 -17.97 -9.83
CA ALA A 372 22.37 -18.97 -10.83
C ALA A 372 21.96 -18.53 -12.26
N SER A 373 20.90 -17.73 -12.41
CA SER A 373 20.42 -17.23 -13.71
C SER A 373 21.16 -15.98 -14.20
N VAL A 374 21.83 -15.22 -13.31
CA VAL A 374 22.49 -13.94 -13.63
C VAL A 374 23.50 -14.07 -14.77
N TYR A 375 24.28 -15.16 -14.83
CA TYR A 375 25.30 -15.35 -15.87
C TYR A 375 24.67 -15.42 -17.27
N ASN A 376 23.63 -16.22 -17.43
CA ASN A 376 22.97 -16.39 -18.73
C ASN A 376 22.32 -15.08 -19.17
N ALA A 377 21.62 -14.39 -18.27
CA ALA A 377 21.02 -13.07 -18.54
C ALA A 377 22.06 -12.01 -18.90
N SER A 378 23.18 -11.98 -18.17
CA SER A 378 24.30 -11.09 -18.48
C SER A 378 24.87 -11.36 -19.87
N ASN A 379 24.99 -12.64 -20.24
CA ASN A 379 25.49 -13.03 -21.56
C ASN A 379 24.52 -12.66 -22.70
N VAL A 380 23.21 -12.81 -22.47
CA VAL A 380 22.17 -12.37 -23.42
C VAL A 380 22.25 -10.85 -23.64
N VAL A 381 22.33 -10.07 -22.56
CA VAL A 381 22.48 -8.61 -22.65
C VAL A 381 23.77 -8.22 -23.35
N TYR A 382 24.89 -8.84 -23.01
CA TYR A 382 26.20 -8.56 -23.62
C TYR A 382 26.19 -8.80 -25.14
N VAL A 383 25.62 -9.92 -25.61
CA VAL A 383 25.47 -10.18 -27.05
C VAL A 383 24.48 -9.21 -27.70
N ALA A 384 23.36 -8.89 -27.04
CA ALA A 384 22.38 -7.93 -27.53
C ALA A 384 22.94 -6.51 -27.63
N SER A 385 23.90 -6.15 -26.79
CA SER A 385 24.66 -4.89 -26.86
C SER A 385 25.65 -4.83 -28.05
N GLY A 386 25.77 -5.89 -28.84
CA GLY A 386 26.53 -5.92 -30.09
C GLY A 386 27.96 -6.47 -29.98
N PHE A 387 28.34 -7.01 -28.83
CA PHE A 387 29.63 -7.66 -28.64
C PHE A 387 29.62 -9.10 -29.16
N ALA A 388 30.75 -9.55 -29.71
CA ALA A 388 30.93 -10.91 -30.19
C ALA A 388 31.66 -11.74 -29.13
N GLY A 389 31.13 -12.93 -28.81
CA GLY A 389 31.75 -13.86 -27.86
C GLY A 389 30.80 -14.28 -26.74
N THR A 390 31.37 -14.85 -25.69
CA THR A 390 30.65 -15.23 -24.46
C THR A 390 31.42 -14.73 -23.26
N LEU A 391 30.70 -14.25 -22.24
CA LEU A 391 31.29 -13.88 -20.96
C LEU A 391 31.90 -15.10 -20.27
N ARG A 392 32.87 -14.86 -19.40
CA ARG A 392 33.41 -15.91 -18.53
C ARG A 392 32.41 -16.32 -17.46
N THR A 393 32.32 -17.62 -17.23
CA THR A 393 31.51 -18.21 -16.14
C THR A 393 32.08 -17.91 -14.75
N VAL A 394 33.32 -17.43 -14.66
CA VAL A 394 33.95 -17.04 -13.39
C VAL A 394 33.58 -15.60 -13.07
N GLU A 395 32.93 -15.39 -11.94
CA GLU A 395 32.58 -14.07 -11.40
C GLU A 395 33.84 -13.31 -10.97
N ASN A 396 34.01 -12.07 -11.45
CA ASN A 396 35.12 -11.20 -11.04
C ASN A 396 34.90 -10.62 -9.65
N SER A 397 33.66 -10.23 -9.37
CA SER A 397 33.25 -9.74 -8.07
C SER A 397 31.81 -10.13 -7.80
N ARG A 398 31.51 -10.43 -6.53
CA ARG A 398 30.17 -10.70 -6.04
C ARG A 398 29.98 -10.00 -4.69
N SER A 399 28.93 -9.20 -4.60
CA SER A 399 28.49 -8.61 -3.34
C SER A 399 27.01 -8.91 -3.12
N VAL A 400 26.65 -9.24 -1.88
CA VAL A 400 25.28 -9.49 -1.46
C VAL A 400 25.05 -8.76 -0.14
N SER A 401 24.04 -7.90 -0.12
CA SER A 401 23.64 -7.09 1.01
C SER A 401 22.21 -7.45 1.43
N HIS A 402 21.95 -7.50 2.73
CA HIS A 402 20.67 -7.94 3.28
C HIS A 402 20.03 -6.85 4.13
N SER A 403 18.79 -6.50 3.84
CA SER A 403 17.93 -5.65 4.68
C SER A 403 16.79 -6.48 5.27
N LYS A 404 16.98 -6.99 6.48
CA LYS A 404 15.97 -7.82 7.16
C LYS A 404 14.66 -7.07 7.45
N GLY A 405 14.74 -5.78 7.80
CA GLY A 405 13.56 -4.97 8.12
C GLY A 405 12.67 -4.69 6.91
N ALA A 406 13.28 -4.38 5.76
CA ALA A 406 12.55 -4.16 4.52
C ALA A 406 12.19 -5.48 3.80
N GLY A 407 12.87 -6.58 4.12
CA GLY A 407 12.72 -7.85 3.40
C GLY A 407 13.35 -7.81 2.01
N THR A 408 14.40 -7.01 1.84
CA THR A 408 15.07 -6.78 0.56
C THR A 408 16.48 -7.38 0.58
N ILE A 409 16.90 -7.98 -0.53
CA ILE A 409 18.27 -8.44 -0.76
C ILE A 409 18.79 -7.73 -1.99
N THR A 410 19.92 -7.03 -1.87
CA THR A 410 20.59 -6.37 -2.99
C THR A 410 21.82 -7.17 -3.35
N TRP A 411 22.05 -7.38 -4.63
CA TRP A 411 23.21 -8.11 -5.12
C TRP A 411 23.85 -7.36 -6.30
N SER A 412 25.15 -7.58 -6.47
CA SER A 412 25.91 -7.08 -7.61
C SER A 412 26.95 -8.13 -7.99
N ILE A 413 26.92 -8.54 -9.26
CA ILE A 413 27.86 -9.51 -9.84
C ILE A 413 28.49 -8.88 -11.07
N THR A 414 29.80 -9.04 -11.20
CA THR A 414 30.56 -8.60 -12.37
C THR A 414 31.14 -9.78 -13.13
N HIS A 415 30.95 -9.79 -14.44
CA HIS A 415 31.59 -10.72 -15.37
C HIS A 415 32.46 -9.94 -16.37
N ASP A 416 33.44 -10.63 -16.97
CA ASP A 416 34.26 -10.09 -18.06
C ASP A 416 34.31 -11.05 -19.25
N ASP A 417 34.79 -10.53 -20.37
CA ASP A 417 35.09 -11.29 -21.59
C ASP A 417 36.59 -11.66 -21.72
N PHE A 418 37.36 -11.51 -20.63
CA PHE A 418 38.81 -11.65 -20.69
C PHE A 418 39.22 -13.08 -21.03
N VAL A 419 39.93 -13.28 -22.14
CA VAL A 419 40.40 -14.61 -22.54
C VAL A 419 41.61 -15.00 -21.69
N VAL A 420 41.41 -15.94 -20.75
CA VAL A 420 42.49 -16.54 -19.95
C VAL A 420 43.00 -17.83 -20.56
N THR A 421 44.32 -17.99 -20.58
CA THR A 421 44.99 -19.23 -21.00
C THR A 421 44.90 -20.31 -19.91
N CYS A 422 44.84 -19.87 -18.65
CA CYS A 422 44.67 -20.75 -17.50
C CYS A 422 43.18 -20.88 -17.12
N ALA A 423 42.62 -22.09 -17.23
CA ALA A 423 41.23 -22.34 -16.82
C ALA A 423 41.01 -21.96 -15.34
N ASP A 424 39.83 -21.38 -15.06
CA ASP A 424 39.40 -20.91 -13.73
C ASP A 424 40.24 -19.77 -13.11
N ALA A 425 41.15 -19.11 -13.84
CA ALA A 425 41.88 -17.95 -13.32
C ALA A 425 41.01 -16.69 -13.25
N LEU A 426 41.12 -15.91 -12.17
CA LEU A 426 40.45 -14.61 -12.05
C LEU A 426 41.13 -13.58 -12.94
N SER A 427 42.46 -13.46 -12.82
CA SER A 427 43.28 -12.57 -13.64
C SER A 427 44.54 -13.28 -14.11
N GLU A 428 45.03 -12.86 -15.28
CA GLU A 428 46.26 -13.33 -15.90
C GLU A 428 46.97 -12.11 -16.51
N SER A 429 48.22 -11.90 -16.13
CA SER A 429 49.09 -10.87 -16.70
C SER A 429 50.36 -11.53 -17.21
N VAL A 430 50.66 -11.34 -18.50
CA VAL A 430 51.84 -11.87 -19.15
C VAL A 430 52.72 -10.70 -19.58
N GLN A 431 53.91 -10.60 -19.02
CA GLN A 431 54.94 -9.65 -19.42
C GLN A 431 56.06 -10.38 -20.15
N ILE A 432 56.34 -9.94 -21.38
CA ILE A 432 57.45 -10.43 -22.19
C ILE A 432 58.42 -9.28 -22.37
N THR A 433 59.67 -9.51 -21.99
CA THR A 433 60.77 -8.58 -22.20
C THR A 433 61.81 -9.26 -23.08
N ASP A 434 61.99 -8.70 -24.27
CA ASP A 434 63.03 -9.12 -25.19
C ASP A 434 64.22 -8.17 -25.11
N ASP A 435 65.41 -8.74 -24.94
CA ASP A 435 66.69 -8.04 -24.98
C ASP A 435 67.50 -8.53 -26.18
N ASN A 436 68.05 -7.56 -26.92
CA ASN A 436 68.79 -7.78 -28.16
C ASN A 436 68.03 -8.62 -29.22
N ALA A 437 66.71 -8.49 -29.30
CA ALA A 437 65.85 -9.30 -30.17
C ALA A 437 66.24 -9.21 -31.65
N ASP A 438 66.58 -8.00 -32.10
CA ASP A 438 67.00 -7.66 -33.45
C ASP A 438 68.49 -8.00 -33.71
N GLY A 439 69.23 -8.37 -32.67
CA GLY A 439 70.67 -8.66 -32.75
C GLY A 439 71.53 -7.41 -33.01
N SER A 440 71.02 -6.21 -32.75
CA SER A 440 71.74 -4.97 -33.02
C SER A 440 72.77 -4.61 -31.94
N ASN A 441 72.71 -5.24 -30.76
CA ASN A 441 73.66 -4.96 -29.68
C ASN A 441 75.02 -5.60 -29.99
N GLN A 442 76.00 -4.77 -30.35
CA GLN A 442 77.36 -5.20 -30.66
C GLN A 442 78.23 -5.31 -29.40
N VAL A 443 79.12 -6.31 -29.38
CA VAL A 443 80.13 -6.44 -28.33
C VAL A 443 81.35 -5.58 -28.73
N VAL A 444 81.56 -4.49 -28.01
CA VAL A 444 82.71 -3.59 -28.20
C VAL A 444 83.72 -3.80 -27.07
N ALA A 445 84.97 -4.07 -27.43
CA ALA A 445 86.08 -4.13 -26.47
C ALA A 445 86.65 -2.71 -26.25
N ILE A 446 86.75 -2.29 -24.98
CA ILE A 446 87.30 -1.00 -24.59
C ILE A 446 88.65 -1.24 -23.89
N ILE A 447 89.75 -0.91 -24.54
CA ILE A 447 91.11 -1.14 -24.02
C ILE A 447 91.73 0.19 -23.57
N GLY A 448 92.01 0.31 -22.27
CA GLY A 448 92.74 1.44 -21.71
C GLY A 448 94.24 1.32 -21.96
N VAL A 449 94.78 2.15 -22.86
CA VAL A 449 96.22 2.18 -23.15
C VAL A 449 96.89 3.23 -22.26
N ILE A 450 97.82 2.79 -21.39
CA ILE A 450 98.62 3.69 -20.55
C ILE A 450 99.53 4.53 -21.46
N GLY A 451 99.35 5.85 -21.43
CA GLY A 451 100.08 6.82 -22.27
C GLY A 451 99.19 7.63 -23.24
N ASN A 452 97.93 7.24 -23.43
CA ASN A 452 96.99 7.92 -24.33
C ASN A 452 96.15 8.99 -23.59
N GLY A 453 96.83 9.95 -22.95
CA GLY A 453 96.23 10.89 -21.98
C GLY A 453 95.18 11.86 -22.53
N SER A 454 95.00 12.00 -23.84
CA SER A 454 94.09 13.00 -24.45
C SER A 454 93.03 12.45 -25.41
N MET A 455 93.08 11.16 -25.80
CA MET A 455 92.18 10.58 -26.81
C MET A 455 91.32 9.41 -26.32
N GLY A 456 91.41 9.07 -25.02
CA GLY A 456 90.56 8.04 -24.42
C GLY A 456 90.94 6.60 -24.80
N PRO A 457 90.19 5.61 -24.31
CA PRO A 457 90.43 4.20 -24.60
C PRO A 457 90.10 3.86 -26.06
N VAL A 458 90.80 2.87 -26.62
CA VAL A 458 90.52 2.37 -27.98
C VAL A 458 89.26 1.51 -27.91
N MET A 459 88.25 1.86 -28.72
CA MET A 459 87.03 1.06 -28.92
C MET A 459 87.19 0.17 -30.15
N GLN A 460 87.10 -1.14 -29.98
CA GLN A 460 87.19 -2.13 -31.06
C GLN A 460 85.87 -2.90 -31.15
N ASP A 461 85.23 -2.87 -32.32
CA ASP A 461 84.11 -3.77 -32.64
C ASP A 461 84.65 -5.20 -32.80
N MET A 462 84.11 -6.14 -32.04
CA MET A 462 84.51 -7.55 -32.07
C MET A 462 83.84 -8.33 -33.20
N GLY A 463 82.97 -7.71 -33.99
CA GLY A 463 82.24 -8.38 -35.08
C GLY A 463 81.23 -9.43 -34.59
N ALA A 464 80.92 -9.41 -33.29
CA ALA A 464 80.00 -10.31 -32.63
C ALA A 464 78.90 -9.51 -31.93
N THR A 465 77.68 -10.03 -31.98
CA THR A 465 76.53 -9.48 -31.27
C THR A 465 76.40 -10.15 -29.90
N GLY A 466 75.78 -9.47 -28.94
CA GLY A 466 75.40 -10.10 -27.67
C GLY A 466 74.45 -11.28 -27.89
N GLU A 467 74.28 -12.10 -26.85
CA GLU A 467 73.24 -13.14 -26.86
C GLU A 467 71.85 -12.50 -26.94
N LYS A 468 70.88 -13.17 -27.58
CA LYS A 468 69.48 -12.74 -27.54
C LYS A 468 68.82 -13.35 -26.32
N LYS A 469 68.08 -12.53 -25.56
CA LYS A 469 67.43 -12.98 -24.34
C LYS A 469 65.96 -12.64 -24.35
N ARG A 470 65.11 -13.62 -24.03
CA ARG A 470 63.68 -13.42 -23.79
C ARG A 470 63.39 -13.76 -22.34
N THR A 471 62.73 -12.85 -21.63
CA THR A 471 62.23 -13.09 -20.28
C THR A 471 60.71 -13.00 -20.27
N MET A 472 60.06 -14.00 -19.72
CA MET A 472 58.61 -14.04 -19.51
C MET A 472 58.34 -14.01 -18.02
N SER A 473 57.42 -13.15 -17.58
CA SER A 473 56.83 -13.18 -16.25
C SER A 473 55.32 -13.31 -16.40
N VAL A 474 54.75 -14.34 -15.79
CA VAL A 474 53.30 -14.59 -15.78
C VAL A 474 52.83 -14.50 -14.34
N ASP A 475 51.86 -13.62 -14.11
CA ASP A 475 51.17 -13.46 -12.83
C ASP A 475 49.71 -13.88 -12.97
N ILE A 476 49.30 -14.86 -12.18
CA ILE A 476 47.93 -15.41 -12.18
C ILE A 476 47.36 -15.33 -10.78
N VAL A 477 46.08 -14.96 -10.67
CA VAL A 477 45.33 -15.01 -9.42
C VAL A 477 44.19 -16.00 -9.55
N MET A 478 44.16 -17.00 -8.66
CA MET A 478 43.12 -18.03 -8.61
C MET A 478 42.00 -17.69 -7.61
N PRO A 479 40.75 -18.07 -7.93
CA PRO A 479 39.61 -17.92 -7.03
C PRO A 479 39.74 -18.83 -5.82
N LYS A 480 39.06 -18.46 -4.73
CA LYS A 480 39.25 -19.04 -3.38
C LYS A 480 39.03 -20.55 -3.33
N ASP A 481 38.07 -21.06 -4.07
CA ASP A 481 37.69 -22.47 -4.19
C ASP A 481 38.73 -23.32 -4.93
N LYS A 482 39.55 -22.70 -5.80
CA LYS A 482 40.58 -23.39 -6.60
C LYS A 482 42.00 -23.27 -6.02
N ARG A 483 42.17 -22.62 -4.87
CA ARG A 483 43.50 -22.42 -4.25
C ARG A 483 44.12 -23.69 -3.64
N GLY A 484 43.37 -24.78 -3.54
CA GLY A 484 43.84 -26.04 -2.96
C GLY A 484 44.90 -26.76 -3.81
N THR A 485 44.93 -26.49 -5.11
CA THR A 485 45.84 -27.14 -6.06
C THR A 485 46.61 -26.11 -6.87
N LYS A 486 47.89 -26.37 -7.08
CA LYS A 486 48.75 -25.55 -7.94
C LYS A 486 48.19 -25.56 -9.38
N PRO A 487 48.12 -24.40 -10.07
CA PRO A 487 47.67 -24.33 -11.46
C PRO A 487 48.51 -25.20 -12.40
N SER A 488 47.87 -25.87 -13.36
CA SER A 488 48.52 -26.77 -14.34
C SER A 488 48.91 -26.09 -15.64
N CYS A 489 48.63 -24.79 -15.80
CA CYS A 489 48.83 -24.02 -17.02
C CYS A 489 50.29 -23.60 -17.29
N GLY A 490 51.20 -23.78 -16.32
CA GLY A 490 52.62 -23.41 -16.47
C GLY A 490 53.32 -23.96 -17.73
N PRO A 491 53.17 -25.25 -18.08
CA PRO A 491 53.72 -25.81 -19.33
C PRO A 491 53.12 -25.20 -20.60
N THR A 492 51.85 -24.77 -20.57
CA THR A 492 51.21 -24.11 -21.73
C THR A 492 51.90 -22.78 -22.02
N PHE A 493 52.10 -21.93 -21.00
CA PHE A 493 52.83 -20.67 -21.15
C PHE A 493 54.26 -20.87 -21.65
N GLU A 494 54.95 -21.87 -21.11
CA GLU A 494 56.29 -22.23 -21.56
C GLU A 494 56.30 -22.57 -23.06
N SER A 495 55.34 -23.36 -23.54
CA SER A 495 55.27 -23.73 -24.96
C SER A 495 54.87 -22.57 -25.88
N SER A 496 53.93 -21.72 -25.44
CA SER A 496 53.37 -20.64 -26.26
C SER A 496 54.34 -19.48 -26.48
N TYR A 497 55.20 -19.19 -25.50
CA TYR A 497 56.08 -18.01 -25.52
C TYR A 497 57.57 -18.35 -25.72
N LYS A 498 57.91 -19.63 -25.84
CA LYS A 498 59.26 -20.08 -26.17
C LYS A 498 59.69 -19.50 -27.52
N PRO A 499 60.82 -18.77 -27.61
CA PRO A 499 61.28 -18.21 -28.87
C PRO A 499 61.68 -19.32 -29.84
N LEU A 500 61.41 -19.13 -31.13
CA LEU A 500 61.90 -20.03 -32.17
C LEU A 500 63.35 -19.66 -32.47
N ALA A 501 64.26 -20.64 -32.48
CA ALA A 501 65.60 -20.40 -32.97
C ALA A 501 65.53 -20.16 -34.49
N PRO A 502 66.23 -19.14 -35.02
CA PRO A 502 66.41 -18.99 -36.45
C PRO A 502 67.08 -20.24 -37.05
N ASP A 503 66.65 -20.67 -38.23
CA ASP A 503 67.17 -21.88 -38.89
C ASP A 503 68.71 -21.88 -38.92
N GLY A 504 69.31 -22.90 -38.30
CA GLY A 504 70.75 -23.13 -38.29
C GLY A 504 71.53 -22.50 -37.13
N ARG A 505 70.88 -21.95 -36.10
CA ARG A 505 71.53 -21.44 -34.87
C ARG A 505 71.16 -22.24 -33.62
N ASP A 506 72.06 -22.24 -32.63
CA ASP A 506 71.87 -22.94 -31.36
C ASP A 506 70.83 -22.23 -30.46
N GLY A 507 69.87 -22.99 -29.93
CA GLY A 507 68.88 -22.52 -28.96
C GLY A 507 67.44 -22.92 -29.30
N PRO A 508 66.45 -22.40 -28.55
CA PRO A 508 66.61 -21.62 -27.31
C PRO A 508 67.00 -22.50 -26.11
N PHE A 509 67.95 -22.04 -25.32
CA PHE A 509 68.33 -22.65 -24.05
C PHE A 509 67.66 -21.93 -22.90
N GLN A 510 67.00 -22.68 -22.01
CA GLN A 510 66.40 -22.12 -20.80
C GLN A 510 67.50 -21.80 -19.78
N GLN A 511 67.70 -20.52 -19.46
CA GLN A 511 68.66 -20.07 -18.44
C GLN A 511 68.09 -20.17 -17.02
N SER A 512 66.80 -19.87 -16.85
CA SER A 512 66.15 -19.91 -15.54
C SER A 512 64.66 -20.22 -15.65
N LYS A 513 64.12 -20.87 -14.62
CA LYS A 513 62.70 -21.07 -14.39
C LYS A 513 62.45 -20.98 -12.90
N THR A 514 61.72 -19.95 -12.50
CA THR A 514 61.30 -19.74 -11.12
C THR A 514 59.79 -19.76 -11.10
N GLU A 515 59.24 -20.53 -10.16
CA GLU A 515 57.81 -20.70 -10.04
C GLU A 515 57.43 -20.59 -8.56
N THR A 516 56.45 -19.76 -8.26
CA THR A 516 55.94 -19.55 -6.91
C THR A 516 54.43 -19.71 -6.90
N TRP A 517 53.94 -20.40 -5.87
CA TRP A 517 52.51 -20.62 -5.65
C TRP A 517 52.17 -20.34 -4.20
N SER A 518 51.20 -19.47 -3.97
CA SER A 518 50.69 -19.11 -2.66
C SER A 518 49.24 -19.56 -2.52
N PRO A 519 48.96 -20.71 -1.87
CA PRO A 519 47.59 -21.18 -1.65
C PRO A 519 46.73 -20.22 -0.84
N THR A 520 47.33 -19.36 -0.02
CA THR A 520 46.58 -18.41 0.84
C THR A 520 46.04 -17.24 0.03
N THR A 521 46.86 -16.66 -0.85
CA THR A 521 46.48 -15.52 -1.69
C THR A 521 45.92 -15.95 -3.04
N GLY A 522 46.15 -17.21 -3.46
CA GLY A 522 45.84 -17.70 -4.80
C GLY A 522 46.78 -17.15 -5.87
N ALA A 523 47.90 -16.53 -5.49
CA ALA A 523 48.84 -15.95 -6.42
C ALA A 523 49.81 -17.02 -6.94
N TYR A 524 49.90 -17.13 -8.26
CA TYR A 524 50.86 -17.95 -8.99
C TYR A 524 51.73 -17.04 -9.84
N ASN A 525 53.05 -17.09 -9.66
CA ASN A 525 54.00 -16.39 -10.51
C ASN A 525 54.95 -17.40 -11.17
N LEU A 526 55.07 -17.31 -12.49
CA LEU A 526 56.02 -18.07 -13.31
C LEU A 526 56.93 -17.09 -14.04
N SER A 527 58.22 -17.14 -13.71
CA SER A 527 59.25 -16.38 -14.42
C SER A 527 60.20 -17.33 -15.15
N MET A 528 60.38 -17.11 -16.45
CA MET A 528 61.26 -17.92 -17.30
C MET A 528 62.17 -17.02 -18.12
N SER A 529 63.41 -17.46 -18.32
CA SER A 529 64.34 -16.78 -19.22
C SER A 529 64.98 -17.75 -20.19
N TRP A 530 64.99 -17.38 -21.46
CA TRP A 530 65.63 -18.12 -22.54
C TRP A 530 66.72 -17.28 -23.17
N VAL A 531 67.78 -17.95 -23.59
CA VAL A 531 68.80 -17.38 -24.45
C VAL A 531 68.91 -18.16 -25.75
N TYR A 532 69.06 -17.42 -26.83
CA TYR A 532 69.14 -17.93 -28.20
C TYR A 532 70.04 -17.01 -29.04
N ASN A 533 70.43 -17.47 -30.22
CA ASN A 533 71.28 -16.73 -31.15
C ASN A 533 70.60 -16.61 -32.52
#